data_AF-A0A9E3DD41-F1
#
_entry.id   AF-A0A9E3DD41-F1
#
_cell.length_a   1.000
_cell.length_b   1.000
_cell.length_c   1.000
_cell.angle_alpha   90.00
_cell.angle_beta   90.00
_cell.angle_gamma   90.00
#
_symmetry.space_group_name_H-M   'P 1'
#
loop_
_entity.id
_entity.type
_entity.pdbx_description
1 polymer ?
#
loop_
_entity_poly.entity_id
_entity_poly.type
_entity_poly.pdbx_seq_one_letter_code
_entity_poly.pdbx_strand_id
1 'polypeptide(L)'
;MPIPHRDPITDPFAVADSAPVNVASSEAAAAGDLPLPVEELNARFENGTAQQVVAWSIEHFGRGIVMSSSFGAESALLIHLATQLMPDIRIIMVDTGYLFPETHQFMADLR
;
A
#
# COMPACT_ATOMS: atom_id res chain seq x y z
N MET A 1 38.22 8.96 -11.17
CA MET A 1 37.35 9.66 -12.14
C MET A 1 36.30 10.40 -11.33
N PRO A 2 36.24 11.74 -11.37
CA PRO A 2 35.27 12.49 -10.56
C PRO A 2 33.87 12.33 -11.16
N ILE A 3 32.90 12.07 -10.29
CA ILE A 3 31.47 12.04 -10.58
C ILE A 3 31.02 13.42 -11.08
N PRO A 4 30.32 13.54 -12.23
CA PRO A 4 29.85 14.83 -12.73
C PRO A 4 28.77 15.40 -11.80
N HIS A 5 28.94 16.66 -11.41
CA HIS A 5 27.99 17.46 -10.67
C HIS A 5 26.72 17.64 -11.52
N ARG A 6 25.57 17.09 -11.08
CA ARG A 6 24.28 17.27 -11.77
C ARG A 6 23.66 18.59 -11.34
N ASP A 7 23.43 19.48 -12.30
CA ASP A 7 22.76 20.76 -12.10
C ASP A 7 21.23 20.56 -11.94
N PRO A 8 20.60 21.13 -10.88
CA PRO A 8 19.22 20.83 -10.51
C PRO A 8 18.14 21.48 -11.39
N ILE A 9 18.51 22.33 -12.36
CA ILE A 9 17.54 23.10 -13.18
C ILE A 9 17.20 22.37 -14.51
N THR A 10 18.03 21.42 -14.94
CA THR A 10 17.89 20.77 -16.26
C THR A 10 17.46 19.30 -16.20
N ASP A 11 17.22 18.76 -15.00
CA ASP A 11 16.78 17.38 -14.80
C ASP A 11 15.26 17.34 -14.58
N PRO A 12 14.45 16.73 -15.48
CA PRO A 12 13.01 16.60 -15.29
C PRO A 12 12.62 15.71 -14.10
N PHE A 13 13.61 15.11 -13.43
CA PHE A 13 13.48 14.30 -12.21
C PHE A 13 13.96 15.01 -10.94
N ALA A 14 14.10 16.35 -10.94
CA ALA A 14 14.32 17.11 -9.71
C ALA A 14 13.18 16.80 -8.73
N VAL A 15 13.50 16.00 -7.71
CA VAL A 15 12.58 15.57 -6.65
C VAL A 15 12.06 16.84 -5.99
N ALA A 16 10.79 17.17 -6.21
CA ALA A 16 10.10 18.17 -5.43
C ALA A 16 10.23 17.75 -3.96
N ASP A 17 10.79 18.64 -3.15
CA ASP A 17 11.02 18.52 -1.71
C ASP A 17 9.82 17.82 -1.05
N SER A 18 9.93 16.51 -0.88
CA SER A 18 8.91 15.70 -0.25
C SER A 18 9.11 15.90 1.25
N ALA A 19 8.27 16.78 1.81
CA ALA A 19 8.15 16.98 3.23
C ALA A 19 8.22 15.60 3.93
N PRO A 20 8.98 15.47 5.04
CA PRO A 20 9.17 14.19 5.68
C PRO A 20 7.79 13.61 5.99
N VAL A 21 7.46 12.49 5.33
CA VAL A 21 6.34 11.66 5.75
C VAL A 21 6.68 11.28 7.17
N ASN A 22 6.04 11.94 8.13
CA ASN A 22 6.16 11.59 9.53
C ASN A 22 5.56 10.19 9.64
N VAL A 23 6.41 9.17 9.50
CA VAL A 23 6.17 7.83 10.03
C VAL A 23 6.24 8.00 11.54
N ALA A 24 5.28 8.75 12.09
CA ALA A 24 4.93 8.68 13.49
C ALA A 24 4.79 7.18 13.71
N SER A 25 5.70 6.64 14.50
CA SER A 25 5.83 5.21 14.78
C SER A 25 4.42 4.72 15.02
N SER A 26 3.83 4.06 14.00
CA SER A 26 2.53 3.47 14.18
C SER A 26 2.83 2.36 15.14
N GLU A 27 2.57 2.61 16.43
CA GLU A 27 2.29 1.55 17.37
C GLU A 27 1.44 0.57 16.58
N ALA A 28 2.01 -0.60 16.30
CA ALA A 28 1.39 -1.62 15.48
C ALA A 28 -0.03 -1.78 16.00
N ALA A 29 -1.02 -1.22 15.30
CA ALA A 29 -2.32 -0.80 15.86
C ALA A 29 -2.73 -1.79 16.95
N ALA A 30 -2.46 -1.40 18.20
CA ALA A 30 -2.10 -2.29 19.32
C ALA A 30 -2.79 -3.64 19.24
N ALA A 31 -2.22 -4.63 18.53
CA ALA A 31 -2.85 -5.91 18.14
C ALA A 31 -4.29 -6.03 18.66
N GLY A 32 -5.19 -5.22 18.07
CA GLY A 32 -6.45 -4.88 18.72
C GLY A 32 -7.22 -6.16 18.97
N ASP A 33 -7.78 -6.33 20.17
CA ASP A 33 -8.40 -7.56 20.67
C ASP A 33 -9.09 -8.31 19.52
N LEU A 34 -8.38 -9.31 18.98
CA LEU A 34 -8.88 -10.08 17.86
C LEU A 34 -10.05 -10.90 18.40
N PRO A 35 -11.13 -11.03 17.62
CA PRO A 35 -12.32 -11.71 18.12
C PRO A 35 -12.07 -13.20 18.34
N LEU A 36 -10.97 -13.72 17.75
CA LEU A 36 -10.49 -15.08 17.86
C LEU A 36 -8.95 -15.11 17.81
N PRO A 37 -8.31 -16.17 18.33
CA PRO A 37 -6.89 -16.43 18.11
C PRO A 37 -6.53 -16.44 16.62
N VAL A 38 -5.29 -16.05 16.30
CA VAL A 38 -4.81 -15.97 14.91
C VAL A 38 -4.89 -17.32 14.20
N GLU A 39 -4.63 -18.41 14.92
CA GLU A 39 -4.69 -19.77 14.38
C GLU A 39 -6.10 -20.15 13.91
N GLU A 40 -7.14 -19.73 14.66
CA GLU A 40 -8.53 -19.97 14.29
C GLU A 40 -8.97 -19.09 13.13
N LEU A 41 -8.52 -17.83 13.08
CA LEU A 41 -8.77 -16.95 11.94
C LEU A 41 -8.12 -17.50 10.66
N ASN A 42 -6.88 -17.99 10.74
CA ASN A 42 -6.21 -18.61 9.60
C ASN A 42 -6.98 -19.84 9.10
N ALA A 43 -7.37 -20.75 10.02
CA ALA A 43 -8.17 -21.92 9.65
C ALA A 43 -9.52 -21.55 9.01
N ARG A 44 -10.16 -20.48 9.49
CA ARG A 44 -11.40 -19.96 8.92
C ARG A 44 -11.20 -19.41 7.51
N PHE A 45 -10.11 -18.68 7.25
CA PHE A 45 -9.86 -18.03 5.97
C PHE A 45 -9.19 -18.91 4.92
N GLU A 46 -8.61 -20.05 5.30
CA GLU A 46 -8.02 -21.03 4.37
C GLU A 46 -9.00 -21.45 3.26
N ASN A 47 -10.28 -21.57 3.60
CA ASN A 47 -11.35 -21.92 2.65
C ASN A 47 -12.21 -20.72 2.21
N GLY A 48 -11.81 -19.51 2.61
CA GLY A 48 -12.53 -18.28 2.32
C GLY A 48 -12.12 -17.65 0.99
N THR A 49 -13.01 -16.83 0.43
CA THR A 49 -12.67 -16.00 -0.73
C THR A 49 -11.91 -14.75 -0.31
N ALA A 50 -11.12 -14.16 -1.22
CA ALA A 50 -10.42 -12.90 -0.96
C ALA A 50 -11.38 -11.79 -0.51
N GLN A 51 -12.59 -11.73 -1.08
CA GLN A 51 -13.64 -10.80 -0.70
C GLN A 51 -14.08 -10.99 0.76
N GLN A 52 -14.19 -12.23 1.23
CA GLN A 52 -14.57 -12.51 2.62
C GLN A 52 -13.50 -12.05 3.61
N VAL A 53 -12.23 -12.24 3.28
CA VAL A 53 -11.10 -11.78 4.10
C VAL A 53 -11.07 -10.25 4.18
N VAL A 54 -11.22 -9.58 3.04
CA VAL A 54 -11.21 -8.11 2.98
C VAL A 54 -12.44 -7.53 3.68
N ALA A 55 -13.63 -8.08 3.45
CA ALA A 55 -14.86 -7.65 4.13
C ALA A 55 -14.75 -7.79 5.65
N TRP A 56 -14.26 -8.93 6.14
CA TRP A 56 -14.04 -9.13 7.57
C TRP A 56 -13.03 -8.12 8.14
N SER A 57 -11.94 -7.85 7.41
CA SER A 57 -10.94 -6.88 7.84
C SER A 57 -11.50 -5.46 7.91
N ILE A 58 -12.36 -5.08 6.96
CA ILE A 58 -13.07 -3.80 6.96
C ILE A 58 -14.03 -3.70 8.14
N GLU A 59 -14.79 -4.75 8.42
CA GLU A 59 -15.74 -4.80 9.54
C GLU A 59 -15.02 -4.67 10.90
N HIS A 60 -13.88 -5.35 11.07
CA HIS A 60 -13.17 -5.40 12.35
C HIS A 60 -12.28 -4.18 12.61
N PHE A 61 -11.55 -3.71 11.58
CA PHE A 61 -10.59 -2.60 11.73
C PHE A 61 -11.13 -1.25 11.26
N GLY A 62 -12.26 -1.22 10.54
CA GLY A 62 -12.89 0.00 10.04
C GLY A 62 -11.92 0.86 9.22
N ARG A 63 -11.87 2.17 9.52
CA ARG A 63 -10.98 3.14 8.85
C ARG A 63 -9.49 2.98 9.20
N GLY A 64 -9.17 2.10 10.15
CA GLY A 64 -7.79 1.79 10.52
C GLY A 64 -7.05 0.96 9.47
N ILE A 65 -7.78 0.30 8.56
CA ILE A 65 -7.19 -0.53 7.53
C ILE A 65 -6.47 0.30 6.46
N VAL A 66 -5.31 -0.21 6.04
CA VAL A 66 -4.53 0.30 4.91
C VAL A 66 -4.11 -0.87 4.03
N MET A 67 -4.11 -0.67 2.72
CA MET A 67 -3.58 -1.64 1.78
C MET A 67 -2.20 -1.19 1.33
N SER A 68 -1.17 -2.02 1.53
CA SER A 68 0.12 -1.78 0.90
C SER A 68 0.17 -2.48 -0.46
N SER A 69 0.59 -1.78 -1.51
CA SER A 69 0.82 -2.39 -2.83
C SER A 69 2.16 -1.93 -3.40
N SER A 70 2.89 -2.86 -4.01
CA SER A 70 4.08 -2.57 -4.82
C SER A 70 3.73 -2.21 -6.27
N PHE A 71 2.43 -2.19 -6.62
CA PHE A 71 1.95 -1.93 -7.98
C PHE A 71 2.56 -2.88 -9.04
N GLY A 72 2.80 -4.14 -8.66
CA GLY A 72 3.12 -5.22 -9.59
C GLY A 72 1.92 -5.61 -10.47
N ALA A 73 2.14 -6.51 -11.44
CA ALA A 73 1.16 -6.85 -12.49
C ALA A 73 -0.25 -7.25 -11.98
N GLU A 74 -0.32 -7.95 -10.85
CA GLU A 74 -1.59 -8.43 -10.27
C GLU A 74 -2.22 -7.45 -9.27
N SER A 75 -1.55 -6.32 -9.00
CA SER A 75 -2.00 -5.36 -7.98
C SER A 75 -3.32 -4.71 -8.36
N ALA A 76 -3.55 -4.46 -9.65
CA ALA A 76 -4.82 -3.88 -10.12
C ALA A 76 -6.02 -4.76 -9.73
N LEU A 77 -5.89 -6.08 -9.75
CA LEU A 77 -6.97 -6.99 -9.35
C LEU A 77 -7.30 -6.85 -7.86
N LEU A 78 -6.27 -6.83 -7.01
CA LEU A 78 -6.46 -6.70 -5.56
C LEU A 78 -6.98 -5.31 -5.18
N ILE A 79 -6.48 -4.26 -5.83
CA ILE A 79 -6.94 -2.88 -5.65
C ILE A 79 -8.41 -2.77 -6.09
N HIS A 80 -8.76 -3.36 -7.24
CA HIS A 80 -10.15 -3.39 -7.70
C HIS A 80 -11.06 -4.10 -6.69
N LEU A 81 -10.66 -5.26 -6.18
CA LEU A 81 -11.44 -6.00 -5.17
C LEU A 81 -11.62 -5.17 -3.89
N ALA A 82 -10.55 -4.54 -3.40
CA ALA A 82 -10.59 -3.75 -2.18
C ALA A 82 -11.46 -2.49 -2.32
N THR A 83 -11.33 -1.77 -3.45
CA THR A 83 -12.10 -0.55 -3.73
C THR A 83 -13.60 -0.82 -3.95
N GLN A 84 -13.98 -2.01 -4.41
CA GLN A 84 -15.38 -2.43 -4.48
C GLN A 84 -16.05 -2.59 -3.11
N LEU A 85 -15.27 -2.91 -2.07
CA LEU A 85 -15.76 -3.10 -0.69
C LEU A 85 -15.59 -1.83 0.16
N MET A 86 -14.51 -1.09 -0.04
CA MET A 86 -14.21 0.19 0.61
C MET A 86 -13.65 1.17 -0.43
N PRO A 87 -14.50 2.01 -1.04
CA PRO A 87 -14.07 2.94 -2.08
C PRO A 87 -13.04 3.97 -1.62
N ASP A 88 -12.96 4.27 -0.32
CA ASP A 88 -12.04 5.22 0.28
C ASP A 88 -10.85 4.56 1.01
N ILE A 89 -10.53 3.30 0.66
CA ILE A 89 -9.40 2.58 1.26
C ILE A 89 -8.07 3.31 0.97
N ARG A 90 -7.25 3.46 2.01
CA ARG A 90 -5.92 4.07 1.86
C ARG A 90 -4.94 3.05 1.29
N ILE A 91 -4.38 3.36 0.12
CA ILE A 91 -3.35 2.55 -0.53
C ILE A 91 -1.99 3.21 -0.34
N ILE A 92 -1.01 2.46 0.15
CA ILE A 92 0.36 2.91 0.40
C ILE A 92 1.32 2.15 -0.50
N MET A 93 2.22 2.86 -1.15
CA MET A 93 3.37 2.27 -1.84
C MET A 93 4.66 2.87 -1.30
N VAL A 94 5.69 2.03 -1.19
CA VAL A 94 7.05 2.45 -0.86
C VAL A 94 7.82 2.66 -2.16
N ASP A 95 8.22 3.89 -2.43
CA ASP A 95 9.14 4.22 -3.52
C ASP A 95 10.59 4.06 -3.03
N THR A 96 11.34 3.18 -3.69
CA THR A 96 12.74 2.92 -3.36
C THR A 96 13.71 3.84 -4.09
N GLY A 97 13.22 4.64 -5.06
CA GLY A 97 14.03 5.50 -5.92
C GLY A 97 14.67 4.80 -7.12
N TYR A 98 14.42 3.49 -7.30
CA TYR A 98 14.97 2.67 -8.39
C TYR A 98 13.89 1.87 -9.12
N LEU A 99 12.64 2.29 -9.02
CA LEU A 99 11.54 1.60 -9.70
C LEU A 99 11.62 1.85 -11.21
N PHE A 100 11.14 0.88 -11.97
CA PHE A 100 11.05 1.01 -13.42
C PHE A 100 10.09 2.17 -13.77
N PRO A 101 10.39 2.99 -14.80
CA PRO A 101 9.47 4.03 -15.27
C PRO A 101 8.04 3.52 -15.52
N GLU A 102 7.92 2.27 -15.98
CA GLU A 102 6.65 1.58 -16.20
C GLU A 102 5.84 1.40 -14.90
N THR A 103 6.49 1.17 -13.75
CA THR A 103 5.83 1.09 -12.45
C THR A 103 5.29 2.46 -12.03
N HIS A 104 6.01 3.54 -12.33
CA HIS A 104 5.52 4.89 -12.10
C HIS A 104 4.32 5.24 -12.97
N GLN A 105 4.34 4.83 -14.25
CA GLN A 105 3.21 5.04 -15.15
C GLN A 105 1.97 4.24 -14.71
N PHE A 106 2.14 2.97 -14.34
CA PHE A 106 1.04 2.12 -13.88
C PHE A 106 0.38 2.66 -12.61
N MET A 107 1.15 3.26 -11.70
CA MET A 107 0.58 3.97 -10.55
C MET A 107 -0.27 5.19 -10.95
N ALA A 108 0.19 5.97 -11.92
CA ALA A 108 -0.54 7.15 -12.37
C ALA A 108 -1.88 6.79 -13.00
N ASP A 109 -1.93 5.67 -13.72
CA ASP A 109 -3.14 5.17 -14.40
C ASP A 109 -4.18 4.57 -13.43
N LEU A 110 -3.75 4.17 -12.22
CA LEU A 110 -4.58 3.54 -11.18
C LEU A 110 -5.04 4.49 -10.07
N ARG A 111 -4.63 5.76 -10.11
CA ARG A 111 -5.14 6.82 -9.23
C ARG A 111 -6.57 7.21 -9.57
#